data_AF-A0A7S1JLF4-F1
#
_entry.id   AF-A0A7S1JLF4-F1
#
_cell.length_a   1.000
_cell.length_b   1.000
_cell.length_c   1.000
_cell.angle_alpha   90.00
_cell.angle_beta   90.00
_cell.angle_gamma   90.00
#
_symmetry.space_group_name_H-M   'P 1'
#
loop_
_entity.id
_entity.type
_entity.pdbx_description
1 polymer ?
#
loop_
_entity_poly.entity_id
_entity_poly.type
_entity_poly.pdbx_seq_one_letter_code
_entity_poly.pdbx_strand_id
1 'polypeptide(L)'
;VIYKPEHSKEFFGQAPPSPAEVAQGIAEFIQQGLRENGLDVAPPCPARLQVFSSAFDALAAHLPSYQSVLNAIKREYHATIDHYETKIQSVSKLQSRLKTLKHETTSKYSELQCTASQNLSDMERKLTEARKRLGVQDRDLKMVREENDTVKEQYHSSQARCE
;
A
#
# COMPACT_ATOMS: atom_id res chain seq x y z
N VAL A 1 13.22 -29.21 -22.41
CA VAL A 1 14.09 -30.01 -23.31
C VAL A 1 15.50 -29.94 -22.75
N ILE A 2 16.05 -31.07 -22.29
CA ILE A 2 17.41 -31.14 -21.72
C ILE A 2 18.36 -31.39 -22.88
N TYR A 3 19.28 -30.46 -23.13
CA TYR A 3 20.31 -30.60 -24.16
C TYR A 3 21.20 -31.80 -23.84
N LYS A 4 21.23 -32.80 -24.73
CA LYS A 4 22.17 -33.92 -24.67
C LYS A 4 23.38 -33.58 -25.54
N PRO A 5 24.60 -33.51 -24.98
CA PRO A 5 25.82 -33.12 -25.71
C PRO A 5 26.26 -34.15 -26.76
N GLU A 6 25.67 -35.35 -26.73
CA GLU A 6 25.97 -36.49 -27.62
C GLU A 6 25.60 -36.22 -29.10
N HIS A 7 24.61 -35.35 -29.38
CA HIS A 7 24.15 -35.07 -30.76
C HIS A 7 25.06 -34.11 -31.54
N SER A 8 26.09 -33.55 -30.90
CA SER A 8 27.03 -32.62 -31.54
C SER A 8 28.04 -33.29 -32.48
N LYS A 9 28.27 -34.61 -32.35
CA LYS A 9 29.33 -35.32 -33.08
C LYS A 9 28.88 -35.97 -34.39
N GLU A 10 27.60 -36.22 -34.58
CA GLU A 10 27.10 -36.93 -35.78
C GLU A 10 26.78 -35.98 -36.96
N PHE A 11 26.67 -34.67 -36.72
CA PHE A 11 26.34 -33.69 -37.77
C PHE A 11 27.54 -32.99 -38.40
N PHE A 12 28.68 -32.90 -37.71
CA PHE A 12 29.81 -32.09 -38.14
C PHE A 12 31.02 -32.97 -38.49
N GLY A 13 31.02 -33.48 -39.71
CA GLY A 13 32.25 -33.86 -40.38
C GLY A 13 33.07 -32.60 -40.70
N GLN A 14 34.29 -32.53 -40.17
CA GLN A 14 35.41 -31.67 -40.57
C GLN A 14 35.22 -30.13 -40.44
N ALA A 15 36.15 -29.52 -39.67
CA ALA A 15 36.28 -28.10 -39.29
C ALA A 15 35.39 -27.62 -38.13
N PRO A 16 35.94 -26.88 -37.16
CA PRO A 16 35.13 -26.22 -36.13
C PRO A 16 34.18 -25.22 -36.80
N PRO A 17 32.90 -25.16 -36.36
CA PRO A 17 31.90 -24.30 -36.98
C PRO A 17 32.35 -22.84 -36.93
N SER A 18 32.03 -22.10 -37.98
CA SER A 18 32.36 -20.68 -38.02
C SER A 18 31.59 -19.93 -36.92
N PRO A 19 32.12 -18.80 -36.40
CA PRO A 19 31.40 -18.00 -35.41
C PRO A 19 30.00 -17.56 -35.88
N ALA A 20 29.81 -17.38 -37.19
CA ALA A 20 28.52 -17.04 -37.78
C ALA A 20 27.50 -18.20 -37.70
N GLU A 21 27.94 -19.43 -37.96
CA GLU A 21 27.09 -20.63 -37.85
C GLU A 21 26.64 -20.87 -36.40
N VAL A 22 27.55 -20.68 -35.44
CA VAL A 22 27.20 -20.79 -34.01
C VAL A 22 26.18 -19.71 -33.62
N ALA A 23 26.39 -18.46 -34.03
CA ALA A 23 25.46 -17.37 -33.73
C ALA A 23 24.06 -17.62 -34.34
N GLN A 24 24.01 -18.14 -35.57
CA GLN A 24 22.76 -18.49 -36.24
C GLN A 24 22.06 -19.65 -35.53
N GLY A 25 22.77 -20.73 -35.18
CA GLY A 25 22.19 -21.86 -34.44
C GLY A 25 21.63 -21.45 -33.08
N ILE A 26 22.30 -20.53 -32.37
CA ILE A 26 21.79 -19.98 -31.10
C ILE A 26 20.54 -19.12 -31.34
N ALA A 27 20.50 -18.30 -32.39
CA ALA A 27 19.32 -17.51 -32.72
C ALA A 27 18.11 -18.38 -33.07
N GLU A 28 18.32 -19.45 -33.83
CA GLU A 28 17.30 -20.46 -34.16
C GLU A 28 16.82 -21.18 -32.90
N PHE A 29 17.73 -21.59 -32.01
CA PHE A 29 17.39 -22.19 -30.72
C PHE A 29 16.51 -21.27 -29.87
N ILE A 30 16.82 -19.97 -29.81
CA ILE A 30 15.99 -18.99 -29.10
C ILE A 30 14.60 -18.88 -29.73
N GLN A 31 14.53 -18.72 -31.06
CA GLN A 31 13.24 -18.58 -31.74
C GLN A 31 12.37 -19.83 -31.58
N GLN A 32 12.97 -21.01 -31.73
CA GLN A 32 12.27 -22.28 -31.54
C GLN A 32 11.81 -22.43 -30.09
N GLY A 33 12.70 -22.21 -29.11
CA GLY A 33 12.35 -22.28 -27.70
C GLY A 33 11.23 -21.30 -27.31
N LEU A 34 11.21 -20.09 -27.89
CA LEU A 34 10.11 -19.15 -27.66
C LEU A 34 8.80 -19.63 -28.30
N ARG A 35 8.82 -20.14 -29.54
CA ARG A 35 7.61 -20.65 -30.21
C ARG A 35 7.03 -21.87 -29.51
N GLU A 36 7.86 -22.83 -29.13
CA GLU A 36 7.44 -24.07 -28.44
C GLU A 36 6.75 -23.78 -27.10
N ASN A 37 7.15 -22.71 -26.41
CA ASN A 37 6.55 -22.30 -25.15
C ASN A 37 5.42 -21.26 -25.32
N GLY A 38 5.05 -20.90 -26.55
CA GLY A 38 4.03 -19.86 -26.81
C GLY A 38 4.43 -18.47 -26.28
N LEU A 39 5.73 -18.19 -26.23
CA LEU A 39 6.32 -16.98 -25.65
C LEU A 39 6.81 -15.99 -26.68
N ASP A 40 6.62 -16.22 -27.98
CA ASP A 40 7.14 -15.41 -29.08
C ASP A 40 6.72 -13.93 -28.99
N VAL A 41 5.43 -13.67 -28.74
CA VAL A 41 4.85 -12.32 -28.60
C VAL A 41 4.76 -11.86 -27.13
N ALA A 42 5.12 -12.73 -26.18
CA ALA A 42 4.97 -12.40 -24.76
C ALA A 42 5.93 -11.27 -24.34
N PRO A 43 5.51 -10.35 -23.44
CA PRO A 43 6.41 -9.36 -22.86
C PRO A 43 7.54 -10.02 -22.06
N PRO A 44 8.64 -9.31 -21.76
CA PRO A 44 9.73 -9.84 -20.93
C PRO A 44 9.20 -10.46 -19.63
N CYS A 45 9.47 -11.75 -19.43
CA CYS A 45 8.98 -12.51 -18.30
C CYS A 45 10.01 -13.58 -17.87
N PRO A 46 9.89 -14.16 -16.67
CA PRO A 46 10.85 -15.15 -16.17
C PRO A 46 11.01 -16.36 -17.10
N ALA A 47 9.91 -16.83 -17.70
CA ALA A 47 9.95 -17.96 -18.63
C ALA A 47 10.74 -17.63 -19.92
N ARG A 48 10.57 -16.42 -20.47
CA ARG A 48 11.40 -15.95 -21.61
C ARG A 48 12.86 -15.87 -21.21
N LEU A 49 13.16 -15.29 -20.04
CA LEU A 49 14.53 -15.17 -19.53
C LEU A 49 15.22 -16.54 -19.41
N GLN A 50 14.50 -17.59 -19.04
CA GLN A 50 15.04 -18.95 -18.97
C GLN A 50 15.50 -19.49 -20.33
N VAL A 51 14.74 -19.22 -21.40
CA VAL A 51 15.13 -19.59 -22.77
C VAL A 51 16.41 -18.86 -23.18
N PHE A 52 16.49 -17.55 -22.93
CA PHE A 52 17.69 -16.76 -23.22
C PHE A 52 18.89 -17.16 -22.36
N SER A 53 18.69 -17.50 -21.08
CA SER A 53 19.77 -18.01 -20.22
C SER A 53 20.31 -19.34 -20.73
N SER A 54 19.43 -20.24 -21.18
CA SER A 54 19.85 -21.53 -21.74
C SER A 54 20.62 -21.35 -23.05
N ALA A 55 20.19 -20.40 -23.88
CA ALA A 55 20.89 -20.03 -25.10
C ALA A 55 22.27 -19.40 -24.82
N PHE A 56 22.37 -18.58 -23.77
CA PHE A 56 23.63 -18.00 -23.31
C PHE A 56 24.60 -19.09 -22.83
N ASP A 57 24.11 -20.09 -22.09
CA ASP A 57 24.94 -21.23 -21.66
C ASP A 57 25.47 -22.04 -22.85
N ALA A 58 24.62 -22.28 -23.85
CA ALA A 58 25.04 -22.92 -25.09
C ALA A 58 26.10 -22.08 -25.83
N LEU A 59 25.92 -20.77 -25.93
CA LEU A 59 26.92 -19.87 -26.53
C LEU A 59 28.25 -19.88 -25.77
N ALA A 60 28.21 -19.82 -24.43
CA ALA A 60 29.39 -19.83 -23.59
C ALA A 60 30.18 -21.14 -23.72
N ALA A 61 29.51 -22.27 -23.94
CA ALA A 61 30.16 -23.56 -24.21
C ALA A 61 30.95 -23.57 -25.53
N HIS A 62 30.54 -22.77 -26.52
CA HIS A 62 31.25 -22.62 -27.80
C HIS A 62 32.41 -21.59 -27.75
N LEU A 63 32.54 -20.82 -26.66
CA LEU A 63 33.56 -19.77 -26.49
C LEU A 63 34.38 -19.99 -25.20
N PRO A 64 35.17 -21.08 -25.11
CA PRO A 64 35.86 -21.47 -23.87
C PRO A 64 36.84 -20.40 -23.37
N SER A 65 37.52 -19.69 -24.28
CA SER A 65 38.47 -18.62 -23.92
C SER A 65 37.82 -17.43 -23.20
N TYR A 66 36.53 -17.19 -23.42
CA TYR A 66 35.77 -16.09 -22.82
C TYR A 66 34.83 -16.56 -21.71
N GLN A 67 34.80 -17.87 -21.42
CA GLN A 67 33.81 -18.48 -20.53
C GLN A 67 33.86 -17.88 -19.12
N SER A 68 35.04 -17.56 -18.58
CA SER A 68 35.18 -16.92 -17.27
C SER A 68 34.51 -15.54 -17.22
N VAL A 69 34.74 -14.71 -18.24
CA VAL A 69 34.17 -13.36 -18.36
C VAL A 69 32.66 -13.43 -18.60
N LEU A 70 32.21 -14.29 -19.53
CA LEU A 70 30.79 -14.48 -19.83
C LEU A 70 30.01 -14.96 -18.59
N ASN A 71 30.59 -15.89 -17.83
CA ASN A 71 29.99 -16.35 -16.58
C ASN A 71 29.97 -15.26 -15.50
N ALA A 72 31.01 -14.42 -15.41
CA ALA A 72 31.01 -13.29 -14.48
C ALA A 72 29.89 -12.30 -14.82
N ILE A 73 29.73 -11.95 -16.09
CA ILE A 73 28.66 -11.09 -16.59
C ILE A 73 27.28 -11.71 -16.29
N LYS A 74 27.10 -12.99 -16.61
CA LYS A 74 25.84 -13.72 -16.33
C LYS A 74 25.49 -13.68 -14.84
N ARG A 75 26.46 -13.90 -13.96
CA ARG A 75 26.26 -13.82 -12.49
C ARG A 75 25.83 -12.44 -12.05
N GLU A 76 26.44 -11.38 -12.58
CA GLU A 76 26.08 -10.00 -12.23
C GLU A 76 24.64 -9.66 -12.65
N TYR A 77 24.22 -10.12 -13.84
CA TYR A 77 22.83 -9.98 -14.28
C TYR A 77 21.85 -10.74 -13.39
N HIS A 78 22.16 -11.99 -13.02
CA HIS A 78 21.31 -12.74 -12.09
C HIS A 78 21.22 -12.05 -10.73
N ALA A 79 22.35 -11.63 -10.15
CA ALA A 79 22.37 -10.91 -8.88
C ALA A 79 21.55 -9.61 -8.94
N THR A 80 21.61 -8.89 -10.06
CA THR A 80 20.81 -7.69 -10.30
C THR A 80 19.31 -8.00 -10.35
N ILE A 81 18.92 -9.09 -11.02
CA ILE A 81 17.52 -9.53 -11.09
C ILE A 81 17.02 -9.92 -9.70
N ASP A 82 17.75 -10.75 -8.96
CA ASP A 82 17.41 -11.17 -7.60
C ASP A 82 17.26 -9.97 -6.64
N HIS A 83 18.14 -8.97 -6.78
CA HIS A 83 18.07 -7.71 -6.03
C HIS A 83 16.79 -6.93 -6.32
N TYR A 84 16.41 -6.81 -7.59
CA TYR A 84 15.17 -6.13 -7.97
C TYR A 84 13.93 -6.91 -7.53
N GLU A 85 13.93 -8.24 -7.62
CA GLU A 85 12.83 -9.07 -7.10
C GLU A 85 12.65 -8.87 -5.59
N THR A 86 13.75 -8.85 -4.83
CA THR A 86 13.73 -8.57 -3.38
C THR A 86 13.16 -7.18 -3.09
N LYS A 87 13.57 -6.17 -3.86
CA LYS A 87 13.01 -4.81 -3.74
C LYS A 87 11.52 -4.77 -4.04
N ILE A 88 11.06 -5.43 -5.11
CA ILE A 88 9.63 -5.49 -5.46
C ILE A 88 8.82 -6.14 -4.33
N GLN A 89 9.32 -7.24 -3.77
CA GLN A 89 8.68 -7.89 -2.61
C GLN A 89 8.61 -6.96 -1.40
N SER A 90 9.66 -6.18 -1.13
CA SER A 90 9.66 -5.20 -0.04
C SER A 90 8.60 -4.10 -0.25
N VAL A 91 8.44 -3.61 -1.48
CA VAL A 91 7.41 -2.63 -1.85
C VAL A 91 6.01 -3.21 -1.64
N SER A 92 5.77 -4.47 -2.03
CA SER A 92 4.48 -5.15 -1.81
C SER A 92 4.12 -5.26 -0.32
N LYS A 93 5.10 -5.55 0.55
CA LYS A 93 4.91 -5.55 2.01
C LYS A 93 4.56 -4.16 2.54
N LEU A 94 5.25 -3.12 2.06
CA LEU A 94 4.97 -1.74 2.44
C LEU A 94 3.58 -1.28 1.99
N GLN A 95 3.15 -1.65 0.78
CA GLN A 95 1.80 -1.37 0.27
C GLN A 95 0.72 -2.04 1.13
N SER A 96 0.94 -3.29 1.51
CA SER A 96 0.05 -4.02 2.43
C SER A 96 -0.06 -3.30 3.78
N ARG A 97 1.07 -2.89 4.36
CA ARG A 97 1.09 -2.14 5.63
C ARG A 97 0.41 -0.78 5.51
N LEU A 98 0.61 -0.08 4.41
CA LEU A 98 -0.06 1.19 4.14
C LEU A 98 -1.59 1.01 4.06
N LYS A 99 -2.06 -0.07 3.43
CA LYS A 99 -3.49 -0.40 3.35
C LYS A 99 -4.07 -0.63 4.74
N THR A 100 -3.37 -1.36 5.61
CA THR A 100 -3.78 -1.57 7.00
C THR A 100 -3.83 -0.25 7.78
N LEU A 101 -2.77 0.56 7.72
CA LEU A 101 -2.72 1.85 8.41
C LEU A 101 -3.83 2.81 7.93
N LYS A 102 -4.13 2.80 6.62
CA LYS A 102 -5.24 3.58 6.06
C LYS A 102 -6.58 3.13 6.64
N HIS A 103 -6.80 1.82 6.76
CA HIS A 103 -8.02 1.28 7.36
C HIS A 103 -8.14 1.65 8.84
N GLU A 104 -7.07 1.43 9.63
CA GLU A 104 -7.02 1.79 11.06
C GLU A 104 -7.28 3.28 11.29
N THR A 105 -6.65 4.14 10.48
CA THR A 105 -6.83 5.60 10.59
C THR A 105 -8.27 5.99 10.27
N THR A 106 -8.87 5.38 9.24
CA THR A 106 -10.26 5.65 8.86
C THR A 106 -11.23 5.20 9.94
N SER A 107 -11.03 4.01 10.52
CA SER A 107 -11.83 3.51 11.65
C SER A 107 -11.75 4.46 12.83
N LYS A 108 -10.53 4.80 13.26
CA LYS A 108 -10.31 5.68 14.40
C LYS A 108 -10.88 7.08 14.20
N TYR A 109 -10.79 7.61 12.98
CA TYR A 109 -11.42 8.88 12.63
C TYR A 109 -12.95 8.80 12.74
N SER A 110 -13.55 7.73 12.25
CA SER A 110 -15.01 7.52 12.34
C SER A 110 -15.49 7.37 13.78
N GLU A 111 -14.74 6.66 14.63
CA GLU A 111 -15.00 6.52 16.05
C GLU A 111 -14.94 7.88 16.75
N LEU A 112 -13.88 8.65 16.50
CA LEU A 112 -13.74 10.01 17.06
C LEU A 112 -14.87 10.92 16.61
N GLN A 113 -15.29 10.85 15.35
CA GLN A 113 -16.40 11.64 14.83
C GLN A 113 -17.72 11.28 15.51
N CYS A 114 -17.97 9.98 15.73
CA CYS A 114 -19.15 9.50 16.45
C CYS A 114 -19.16 9.99 17.90
N THR A 115 -18.04 9.82 18.62
CA THR A 115 -17.90 10.29 20.01
C THR A 115 -18.04 11.81 20.11
N ALA A 116 -17.44 12.56 19.19
CA ALA A 116 -17.57 14.01 19.17
C ALA A 116 -19.02 14.45 18.93
N SER A 117 -19.73 13.80 18.01
CA SER A 117 -21.15 14.07 17.72
C SER A 117 -22.03 13.78 18.94
N GLN A 118 -21.82 12.65 19.62
CA GLN A 118 -22.53 12.29 20.85
C GLN A 118 -22.27 13.33 21.96
N ASN A 119 -21.01 13.70 22.17
CA ASN A 119 -20.64 14.71 23.17
C ASN A 119 -21.27 16.07 22.87
N LEU A 120 -21.29 16.50 21.60
CA LEU A 120 -21.95 17.74 21.19
C LEU A 120 -23.44 17.71 21.52
N SER A 121 -24.15 16.65 21.13
CA SER A 121 -25.58 16.46 21.44
C SER A 121 -25.85 16.49 22.95
N ASP A 122 -25.01 15.81 23.74
CA ASP A 122 -25.13 15.84 25.20
C ASP A 122 -24.91 17.22 25.80
N MET A 123 -23.94 17.98 25.27
CA MET A 123 -23.68 19.34 25.72
C MET A 123 -24.80 20.30 25.33
N GLU A 124 -25.37 20.17 24.12
CA GLU A 124 -26.52 20.93 23.67
C GLU A 124 -27.76 20.67 24.55
N ARG A 125 -27.98 19.40 24.91
CA ARG A 125 -29.04 19.03 25.86
C ARG A 125 -28.82 19.67 27.23
N LYS A 126 -27.61 19.57 27.80
CA LYS A 126 -27.26 20.18 29.09
C LYS A 126 -27.41 21.70 29.07
N LEU A 127 -27.00 22.36 27.98
CA LEU A 127 -27.18 23.81 27.79
C LEU A 127 -28.66 24.19 27.77
N THR A 128 -29.49 23.40 27.08
CA THR A 128 -30.94 23.63 27.01
C THR A 128 -31.60 23.46 28.38
N GLU A 129 -31.23 22.43 29.14
CA GLU A 129 -31.70 22.21 30.51
C GLU A 129 -31.27 23.35 31.44
N ALA A 130 -30.02 23.79 31.35
CA ALA A 130 -29.50 24.91 32.14
C ALA A 130 -30.24 26.22 31.83
N ARG A 131 -30.50 26.53 30.56
CA ARG A 131 -31.30 27.69 30.14
C ARG A 131 -32.72 27.65 30.70
N LYS A 132 -33.37 26.48 30.69
CA LYS A 132 -34.70 26.31 31.29
C LYS A 132 -34.68 26.59 32.79
N ARG A 133 -33.69 26.08 33.52
CA ARG A 133 -33.53 26.33 34.97
C ARG A 133 -33.31 27.81 35.27
N LEU A 134 -32.45 28.49 34.52
CA LEU A 134 -32.25 29.93 34.66
C LEU A 134 -33.55 30.70 34.44
N GLY A 135 -34.33 30.36 33.42
CA GLY A 135 -35.64 31.00 33.18
C GLY A 135 -36.71 30.70 34.24
N VAL A 136 -36.57 29.64 35.03
CA VAL A 136 -37.41 29.40 36.22
C VAL A 136 -36.92 30.28 37.37
N GLN A 137 -35.62 30.27 37.66
CA GLN A 137 -35.03 31.11 38.71
C GLN A 137 -35.28 32.61 38.49
N ASP A 138 -35.20 33.11 37.25
CA ASP A 138 -35.50 34.51 36.94
C ASP A 138 -36.96 34.87 37.25
N ARG A 139 -37.90 33.94 37.01
CA ARG A 139 -39.32 34.13 37.34
C ARG A 139 -39.54 34.12 38.85
N ASP A 140 -38.92 33.18 39.56
CA ASP A 140 -39.01 33.09 41.03
C ASP A 140 -38.41 34.34 41.69
N LEU A 141 -37.25 34.81 41.21
CA LEU A 141 -36.64 36.05 41.68
C LEU A 141 -37.52 37.27 41.43
N LYS A 142 -38.24 37.31 40.31
CA LYS A 142 -39.19 38.38 40.02
C LYS A 142 -40.37 38.36 40.99
N MET A 143 -40.96 37.19 41.25
CA MET A 143 -42.05 37.05 42.24
C MET A 143 -41.60 37.46 43.64
N VAL A 144 -40.43 36.98 44.09
CA VAL A 144 -39.89 37.32 45.42
C VAL A 144 -39.63 38.83 45.54
N ARG A 145 -39.18 39.50 44.46
CA ARG A 145 -39.01 40.96 44.46
C ARG A 145 -40.36 41.68 44.61
N GLU A 146 -41.35 41.28 43.82
CA GLU A 146 -42.71 41.84 43.90
C GLU A 146 -43.32 41.63 45.30
N GLU A 147 -43.18 40.44 45.90
CA GLU A 147 -43.60 40.18 47.27
C GLU A 147 -42.84 41.05 48.28
N ASN A 148 -41.53 41.20 48.14
CA ASN A 148 -40.73 42.04 49.04
C ASN A 148 -41.17 43.51 49.00
N ASP A 149 -41.45 44.03 47.80
CA ASP A 149 -41.93 45.39 47.61
C ASP A 149 -43.32 45.59 48.25
N THR A 150 -44.25 44.64 48.06
CA THR A 150 -45.57 44.72 48.73
C THR A 150 -45.48 44.64 50.24
N VAL A 151 -44.60 43.80 50.80
CA VAL A 151 -44.37 43.72 52.25
C VAL A 151 -43.79 45.03 52.80
N LYS A 152 -42.85 45.65 52.08
CA LYS A 152 -42.32 46.98 52.46
C LYS A 152 -43.41 48.05 52.45
N GLU A 153 -44.26 48.07 51.42
CA GLU A 153 -45.39 49.00 51.34
C GLU A 153 -46.36 48.82 52.52
N GLN A 154 -46.68 47.56 52.87
CA GLN A 154 -47.54 47.24 54.01
C GLN A 154 -46.91 47.67 55.34
N TYR A 155 -45.60 47.44 55.51
CA TYR A 155 -44.86 47.84 56.70
C TYR A 155 -44.80 49.36 56.86
N HIS A 156 -44.49 50.11 55.81
CA HIS A 156 -44.53 51.57 55.85
C HIS A 156 -45.94 52.10 56.14
N SER A 157 -46.97 51.47 55.57
CA SER A 157 -48.37 51.84 55.82
C SER A 157 -48.85 51.50 57.24
N SER A 158 -48.33 50.45 57.88
CA SER A 158 -48.64 50.16 59.29
C SER A 158 -47.89 51.10 60.23
N GLN A 159 -46.63 51.41 59.94
CA GLN A 159 -45.84 52.37 60.71
C GLN A 159 -46.49 53.77 60.70
N ALA A 160 -46.92 54.25 59.53
CA ALA A 160 -47.64 55.52 59.40
C ALA A 160 -49.04 55.55 60.06
N ARG A 161 -49.61 54.38 60.41
CA ARG A 161 -50.89 54.29 61.14
C ARG A 161 -50.72 54.25 62.66
N CYS A 162 -49.50 54.03 63.14
CA CYS A 162 -49.17 53.97 64.57
C CYS A 162 -48.50 55.25 65.11
N GLU A 163 -48.19 56.21 64.23
CA GLU A 163 -47.77 57.58 64.55
C GLU A 163 -48.97 58.54 64.48
#